data_AF-A0A7S4IM56-F1
#
_entry.id   AF-A0A7S4IM56-F1
#
_cell.length_a   1.000
_cell.length_b   1.000
_cell.length_c   1.000
_cell.angle_alpha   90.00
_cell.angle_beta   90.00
_cell.angle_gamma   90.00
#
_symmetry.space_group_name_H-M   'P 1'
#
loop_
_entity.id
_entity.type
_entity.pdbx_description
1 polymer ?
#
loop_
_entity_poly.entity_id
_entity_poly.type
_entity_poly.pdbx_seq_one_letter_code
_entity_poly.pdbx_strand_id
1 'polypeptide(L)'
;NIQPKKILISQKGIVKIAEFLETPNKLSIVPHYSAPEVVGSGEFTQKSDVWSIGCLLLELITGVAPFASKGPFATIQELTKGTAIPEIPIKASKTCAAFLTACWQLDEASRPSIDELCQHKFLVQSPAGHSSLLGFIRRKLYKKESSTNYFAIPV
;
A
#
# COMPACT_ATOMS: atom_id res chain seq x y z
N ASN A 1 1.28 9.12 -5.98
CA ASN A 1 0.45 8.32 -6.92
C ASN A 1 0.65 6.81 -6.74
N ILE A 2 1.06 6.34 -5.57
CA ILE A 2 1.33 4.92 -5.33
C ILE A 2 0.01 4.19 -4.97
N GLN A 3 -0.30 3.09 -5.66
CA GLN A 3 -1.56 2.33 -5.50
C GLN A 3 -1.33 0.83 -5.76
N PRO A 4 -2.15 -0.07 -5.16
CA PRO A 4 -1.91 -1.52 -5.27
C PRO A 4 -1.97 -2.02 -6.71
N LYS A 5 -2.91 -1.49 -7.49
CA LYS A 5 -3.10 -1.84 -8.92
C LYS A 5 -1.88 -1.52 -9.79
N LYS A 6 -0.98 -0.66 -9.31
CA LYS A 6 0.24 -0.24 -10.01
C LYS A 6 1.47 -1.02 -9.56
N ILE A 7 1.32 -1.99 -8.66
CA ILE A 7 2.39 -2.87 -8.20
C ILE A 7 2.33 -4.19 -8.95
N LEU A 8 3.39 -4.50 -9.67
CA LEU A 8 3.58 -5.77 -10.36
C LEU A 8 4.53 -6.64 -9.57
N ILE A 9 4.19 -7.93 -9.50
CA ILE A 9 5.04 -8.94 -8.89
C ILE A 9 5.32 -10.00 -9.94
N SER A 10 6.59 -10.13 -10.34
CA SER A 10 7.02 -11.16 -11.28
C SER A 10 7.02 -12.55 -10.63
N GLN A 11 7.00 -13.62 -11.43
CA GLN A 11 7.13 -15.00 -10.94
C GLN A 11 8.46 -15.25 -10.18
N LYS A 12 9.47 -14.41 -10.42
CA LYS A 12 10.75 -14.42 -9.71
C LYS A 12 10.71 -13.65 -8.37
N GLY A 13 9.53 -13.18 -7.94
CA GLY A 13 9.34 -12.46 -6.68
C GLY A 13 9.83 -11.00 -6.70
N ILE A 14 10.24 -10.50 -7.87
CA ILE A 14 10.62 -9.09 -8.05
C ILE A 14 9.35 -8.24 -8.05
N VAL A 15 9.33 -7.21 -7.20
CA VAL A 15 8.28 -6.20 -7.12
C VAL A 15 8.68 -4.98 -7.96
N LYS A 16 7.81 -4.51 -8.85
CA LYS A 16 8.01 -3.32 -9.69
C LYS A 16 6.79 -2.42 -9.65
N ILE A 17 6.98 -1.12 -9.77
CA ILE A 17 5.89 -0.16 -9.98
C ILE A 17 5.71 0.00 -11.50
N ALA A 18 4.50 -0.26 -12.00
CA ALA A 18 4.19 -0.27 -13.45
C ALA A 18 3.98 1.12 -14.03
N GLU A 19 3.30 1.98 -13.27
CA GLU A 19 2.84 3.28 -13.74
C GLU A 19 3.30 4.35 -12.76
N PHE A 20 4.54 4.80 -12.95
CA PHE A 20 5.03 6.00 -12.31
C PHE A 20 4.80 7.18 -13.27
N LEU A 21 3.82 8.01 -12.95
CA LEU A 21 3.57 9.25 -13.71
C LEU A 21 4.41 10.36 -13.07
N GLU A 22 5.35 10.92 -13.84
CA GLU A 22 6.15 12.08 -13.39
C GLU A 22 5.26 13.29 -13.09
N THR A 23 4.16 13.45 -13.84
CA THR A 23 3.15 14.49 -13.62
C THR A 23 1.75 13.87 -13.54
N PRO A 24 1.32 13.37 -12.36
CA PRO A 24 -0.02 12.82 -12.20
C PRO A 24 -1.07 13.93 -12.32
N ASN A 25 -2.18 13.65 -13.03
CA ASN A 25 -3.30 14.58 -13.10
C ASN A 25 -4.29 14.34 -11.93
N LYS A 26 -5.18 15.31 -11.66
CA LYS A 26 -6.21 15.20 -10.62
C LYS A 26 -7.16 14.00 -10.83
N LEU A 27 -7.35 13.56 -12.08
CA LEU A 27 -8.18 12.38 -12.40
C LEU A 27 -7.55 11.06 -11.92
N SER A 28 -6.25 11.06 -11.60
CA SER A 28 -5.53 9.88 -11.08
C SER A 28 -5.67 9.72 -9.55
N ILE A 29 -6.31 10.68 -8.87
CA ILE A 29 -6.48 10.67 -7.41
C ILE A 29 -7.43 9.54 -7.02
N VAL A 30 -6.96 8.67 -6.12
CA VAL A 30 -7.79 7.65 -5.48
C VAL A 30 -7.82 7.98 -3.99
N PRO A 31 -8.93 8.56 -3.47
CA PRO A 31 -8.97 9.15 -2.14
C PRO A 31 -8.48 8.23 -1.02
N HIS A 32 -8.85 6.95 -1.07
CA HIS A 32 -8.48 5.95 -0.08
C HIS A 32 -6.94 5.80 0.09
N TYR A 33 -6.15 6.04 -0.97
CA TYR A 33 -4.68 5.93 -0.94
C TYR A 33 -3.97 7.29 -0.98
N SER A 34 -4.71 8.38 -1.09
CA SER A 34 -4.16 9.71 -1.33
C SER A 34 -4.03 10.48 -0.02
N ALA A 35 -2.94 11.23 0.12
CA ALA A 35 -2.69 12.07 1.28
C ALA A 35 -3.66 13.27 1.35
N PRO A 36 -3.84 13.91 2.53
CA PRO A 36 -4.69 15.08 2.69
C PRO A 36 -4.42 16.20 1.67
N GLU A 37 -3.15 16.50 1.42
CA GLU A 37 -2.73 17.51 0.45
C GLU A 37 -3.12 17.14 -0.99
N VAL A 38 -3.01 15.86 -1.36
CA VAL A 38 -3.41 15.37 -2.69
C VAL A 38 -4.92 15.47 -2.88
N VAL A 39 -5.72 15.11 -1.87
CA VAL A 39 -7.19 15.20 -1.99
C VAL A 39 -7.72 16.62 -1.88
N GLY A 40 -7.01 17.49 -1.14
CA GLY A 40 -7.40 18.88 -0.89
C GLY A 40 -6.99 19.83 -2.03
N SER A 41 -5.71 19.89 -2.37
CA SER A 41 -5.18 20.81 -3.40
C SER A 41 -4.88 20.10 -4.73
N GLY A 42 -4.68 18.79 -4.71
CA GLY A 42 -4.22 18.03 -5.88
C GLY A 42 -2.71 18.07 -6.06
N GLU A 43 -1.97 18.46 -5.01
CA GLU A 43 -0.52 18.54 -5.04
C GLU A 43 0.09 17.18 -4.71
N PHE A 44 0.82 16.63 -5.68
CA PHE A 44 1.59 15.40 -5.50
C PHE A 44 3.01 15.75 -5.09
N THR A 45 3.47 15.16 -3.99
CA THR A 45 4.82 15.34 -3.46
C THR A 45 5.45 13.99 -3.12
N GLN A 46 6.77 13.96 -2.89
CA GLN A 46 7.43 12.76 -2.39
C GLN A 46 6.87 12.30 -1.03
N LYS A 47 6.47 13.24 -0.17
CA LYS A 47 5.83 12.94 1.11
C LYS A 47 4.42 12.39 0.90
N SER A 48 3.68 12.83 -0.12
CA SER A 48 2.39 12.23 -0.47
C SER A 48 2.52 10.75 -0.86
N ASP A 49 3.65 10.36 -1.48
CA ASP A 49 3.94 8.96 -1.78
C ASP A 49 4.23 8.14 -0.52
N VAL A 50 4.85 8.74 0.51
CA VAL A 50 5.03 8.09 1.84
C VAL A 50 3.69 7.72 2.46
N TRP A 51 2.69 8.61 2.39
CA TRP A 51 1.34 8.30 2.85
C TRP A 51 0.75 7.09 2.10
N SER A 52 0.83 7.14 0.77
CA SER A 52 0.35 6.05 -0.09
C SER A 52 1.05 4.73 0.21
N ILE A 53 2.35 4.72 0.51
CA ILE A 53 3.10 3.52 0.94
C ILE A 53 2.53 2.95 2.25
N GLY A 54 2.20 3.80 3.22
CA GLY A 54 1.52 3.37 4.44
C GLY A 54 0.17 2.70 4.14
N CYS A 55 -0.64 3.31 3.28
CA CYS A 55 -1.92 2.75 2.82
C CYS A 55 -1.76 1.38 2.14
N LEU A 56 -0.73 1.21 1.32
CA LEU A 56 -0.43 -0.08 0.71
C LEU A 56 -0.05 -1.13 1.75
N LEU A 57 0.84 -0.79 2.67
CA LEU A 57 1.27 -1.72 3.70
C LEU A 57 0.10 -2.18 4.57
N LEU A 58 -0.81 -1.26 4.89
CA LEU A 58 -2.05 -1.57 5.59
C LEU A 58 -2.84 -2.64 4.84
N GLU A 59 -3.14 -2.41 3.56
CA GLU A 59 -3.91 -3.36 2.76
C GLU A 59 -3.18 -4.69 2.58
N LEU A 60 -1.85 -4.70 2.48
CA LEU A 60 -1.07 -5.95 2.44
C LEU A 60 -1.19 -6.76 3.73
N ILE A 61 -1.32 -6.09 4.88
CA ILE A 61 -1.45 -6.74 6.20
C ILE A 61 -2.88 -7.22 6.43
N THR A 62 -3.88 -6.41 6.07
CA THR A 62 -5.29 -6.65 6.41
C THR A 62 -6.07 -7.34 5.29
N GLY A 63 -5.60 -7.23 4.04
CA GLY A 63 -6.37 -7.56 2.84
C GLY A 63 -7.50 -6.57 2.55
N VAL A 64 -7.55 -5.44 3.25
CA VAL A 64 -8.65 -4.46 3.20
C VAL A 64 -8.09 -3.08 2.90
N ALA A 65 -8.68 -2.41 1.92
CA ALA A 65 -8.29 -1.04 1.56
C ALA A 65 -8.42 -0.08 2.75
N PRO A 66 -7.54 0.94 2.87
CA PRO A 66 -7.71 2.02 3.83
C PRO A 66 -9.09 2.66 3.68
N PHE A 67 -9.75 3.01 4.79
CA PHE A 67 -11.09 3.60 4.79
C PHE A 67 -12.18 2.77 4.07
N ALA A 68 -12.06 1.44 4.00
CA ALA A 68 -13.04 0.59 3.31
C ALA A 68 -14.48 0.72 3.84
N SER A 69 -14.67 1.11 5.10
CA SER A 69 -15.98 1.38 5.70
C SER A 69 -16.59 2.71 5.26
N LYS A 70 -15.83 3.56 4.55
CA LYS A 70 -16.21 4.91 4.15
C LYS A 70 -16.22 5.04 2.62
N GLY A 71 -17.23 5.74 2.12
CA GLY A 71 -17.27 6.15 0.72
C GLY A 71 -16.19 7.19 0.39
N PRO A 72 -15.87 7.39 -0.92
CA PRO A 72 -14.87 8.36 -1.35
C PRO A 72 -15.12 9.78 -0.83
N PHE A 73 -16.37 10.24 -0.88
CA PHE A 73 -16.74 11.59 -0.43
C PHE A 73 -16.48 11.81 1.07
N ALA A 74 -16.91 10.86 1.90
CA ALA A 74 -16.69 10.93 3.35
C ALA A 74 -15.18 10.92 3.69
N THR A 75 -14.42 10.07 2.98
CA THR A 75 -12.95 10.00 3.12
C THR A 75 -12.29 11.33 2.78
N ILE A 76 -12.63 11.94 1.65
CA ILE A 76 -12.11 13.26 1.25
C ILE A 76 -12.42 14.29 2.34
N GLN A 77 -13.67 14.36 2.79
CA GLN A 77 -14.10 15.36 3.76
C GLN A 77 -13.31 15.27 5.07
N GLU A 78 -13.10 14.08 5.61
CA GLU A 78 -12.38 13.89 6.86
C GLU A 78 -10.87 14.10 6.74
N LEU A 79 -10.28 13.70 5.60
CA LEU A 79 -8.87 13.95 5.32
C LEU A 79 -8.60 15.46 5.19
N THR A 80 -9.42 16.19 4.44
CA THR A 80 -9.28 17.65 4.29
C THR A 80 -9.51 18.39 5.60
N LYS A 81 -10.33 17.84 6.52
CA LYS A 81 -10.51 18.38 7.88
C LYS A 81 -9.36 18.02 8.84
N GLY A 82 -8.45 17.14 8.45
CA GLY A 82 -7.38 16.65 9.33
C GLY A 82 -7.90 15.82 10.50
N THR A 83 -9.06 15.16 10.35
CA THR A 83 -9.70 14.43 11.45
C THR A 83 -9.59 12.92 11.32
N ALA A 84 -8.99 12.41 10.25
CA ALA A 84 -8.92 10.98 9.99
C ALA A 84 -7.55 10.55 9.44
N ILE A 85 -7.13 9.38 9.88
CA ILE A 85 -6.04 8.59 9.33
C ILE A 85 -6.53 7.15 9.15
N PRO A 86 -5.87 6.32 8.34
CA PRO A 86 -6.21 4.90 8.28
C PRO A 86 -6.04 4.21 9.64
N GLU A 87 -6.83 3.17 9.89
CA GLU A 87 -6.78 2.42 11.15
C GLU A 87 -5.52 1.55 11.22
N ILE A 88 -4.73 1.69 12.29
CA ILE A 88 -3.57 0.84 12.53
C ILE A 88 -4.04 -0.53 13.02
N PRO A 89 -3.67 -1.66 12.39
CA PRO A 89 -4.12 -2.98 12.80
C PRO A 89 -3.62 -3.34 14.20
N ILE A 90 -4.52 -3.78 15.08
CA ILE A 90 -4.19 -4.21 16.46
C ILE A 90 -3.13 -5.33 16.47
N LYS A 91 -3.14 -6.19 15.45
CA LYS A 91 -2.20 -7.32 15.32
C LYS A 91 -0.84 -6.93 14.72
N ALA A 92 -0.64 -5.66 14.35
CA ALA A 92 0.64 -5.20 13.82
C ALA A 92 1.72 -5.26 14.91
N SER A 93 2.96 -5.62 14.53
CA SER A 93 4.09 -5.52 15.44
C SER A 93 4.32 -4.06 15.85
N LYS A 94 4.96 -3.82 17.01
CA LYS A 94 5.28 -2.46 17.47
C LYS A 94 6.05 -1.64 16.42
N THR A 95 6.99 -2.27 15.71
CA THR A 95 7.76 -1.62 14.65
C THR A 95 6.90 -1.31 13.42
N CYS A 96 5.99 -2.20 13.03
CA CYS A 96 5.05 -1.98 11.94
C CYS A 96 4.06 -0.84 12.26
N ALA A 97 3.47 -0.86 13.46
CA ALA A 97 2.57 0.19 13.92
C ALA A 97 3.29 1.55 13.90
N ALA A 98 4.51 1.63 14.41
CA ALA A 98 5.32 2.86 14.37
C ALA A 98 5.60 3.33 12.93
N PHE A 99 5.86 2.40 12.00
CA PHE A 99 6.05 2.73 10.59
C PHE A 99 4.79 3.34 9.97
N LEU A 100 3.63 2.72 10.20
CA LEU A 100 2.33 3.21 9.73
C LEU A 100 2.00 4.59 10.33
N THR A 101 2.24 4.79 11.63
CA THR A 101 2.09 6.09 12.29
C THR A 101 3.00 7.16 11.67
N ALA A 102 4.24 6.82 11.32
CA ALA A 102 5.14 7.75 10.65
C ALA A 102 4.64 8.13 9.25
N CYS A 103 4.08 7.17 8.48
CA CYS A 103 3.53 7.44 7.16
C CYS A 103 2.29 8.35 7.19
N TRP A 104 1.46 8.26 8.23
CA TRP A 104 0.17 8.96 8.32
C TRP A 104 0.20 10.21 9.20
N GLN A 105 1.31 10.96 9.15
CA GLN A 105 1.32 12.33 9.64
C GLN A 105 0.45 13.20 8.73
N LEU A 106 -0.53 13.88 9.34
CA LEU A 106 -1.48 14.75 8.64
C LEU A 106 -0.80 16.01 8.09
N ASP A 107 0.10 16.59 8.89
CA ASP A 107 1.02 17.62 8.42
C ASP A 107 2.11 16.97 7.55
N GLU A 108 2.21 17.44 6.31
CA GLU A 108 3.17 16.93 5.33
C GLU A 108 4.62 17.14 5.80
N ALA A 109 4.91 18.27 6.44
CA ALA A 109 6.25 18.60 6.91
C ALA A 109 6.72 17.66 8.03
N SER A 110 5.78 17.20 8.86
CA SER A 110 6.02 16.23 9.94
C SER A 110 6.19 14.79 9.45
N ARG A 111 5.79 14.48 8.20
CA ARG A 111 5.96 13.15 7.60
C ARG A 111 7.44 12.93 7.25
N PRO A 112 8.04 11.74 7.43
CA PRO A 112 9.44 11.51 7.08
C PRO A 112 9.68 11.56 5.56
N SER A 113 10.92 11.85 5.16
CA SER A 113 11.35 11.63 3.77
C SER A 113 11.42 10.14 3.43
N ILE A 114 11.51 9.82 2.14
CA ILE A 114 11.70 8.43 1.70
C ILE A 114 13.00 7.86 2.26
N ASP A 115 14.09 8.64 2.28
CA ASP A 115 15.38 8.20 2.82
C ASP A 115 15.30 7.89 4.32
N GLU A 116 14.63 8.75 5.10
CA GLU A 116 14.39 8.53 6.52
C GLU A 116 13.50 7.29 6.75
N LEU A 117 12.47 7.14 5.93
CA LEU A 117 11.54 6.01 6.00
C LEU A 117 12.25 4.69 5.68
N CYS A 118 13.19 4.67 4.72
CA CYS A 118 14.02 3.50 4.39
C CYS A 118 14.87 3.02 5.57
N GLN A 119 15.27 3.93 6.46
CA GLN A 119 16.03 3.60 7.67
C GLN A 119 15.13 3.21 8.87
N HIS A 120 13.80 3.20 8.69
CA HIS A 120 12.90 2.88 9.77
C HIS A 120 13.08 1.43 10.26
N LYS A 121 13.02 1.24 11.59
CA LYS A 121 13.27 -0.05 12.25
C LYS A 121 12.46 -1.21 11.67
N PHE A 122 11.23 -0.95 11.24
CA PHE A 122 10.38 -1.96 10.58
C PHE A 122 11.04 -2.59 9.35
N LEU A 123 11.70 -1.78 8.50
CA LEU A 123 12.35 -2.25 7.29
C LEU A 123 13.71 -2.87 7.60
N VAL A 124 14.52 -2.21 8.42
CA VAL A 124 15.90 -2.63 8.72
C VAL A 124 15.96 -3.90 9.58
N GLN A 125 15.00 -4.09 10.49
CA GLN A 125 14.96 -5.26 11.37
C GLN A 125 14.21 -6.46 10.77
N SER A 126 13.69 -6.36 9.54
CA SER A 126 12.97 -7.46 8.89
C SER A 126 13.96 -8.50 8.35
N PRO A 127 14.03 -9.72 8.93
CA PRO A 127 15.07 -10.70 8.60
C PRO A 127 14.81 -11.47 7.30
N ALA A 128 13.76 -11.14 6.54
CA ALA A 128 13.32 -11.92 5.39
C ALA A 128 13.19 -11.05 4.12
N GLY A 129 14.28 -10.98 3.35
CA GLY A 129 14.21 -10.61 1.95
C GLY A 129 13.62 -11.75 1.11
N HIS A 130 12.61 -11.46 0.31
CA HIS A 130 12.11 -12.20 -0.87
C HIS A 130 11.58 -13.65 -0.71
N SER A 131 11.98 -14.43 0.28
CA SER A 131 11.66 -15.87 0.39
C SER A 131 10.19 -16.15 0.72
N SER A 132 9.55 -15.31 1.54
CA SER A 132 8.14 -15.44 1.92
C SER A 132 7.18 -15.14 0.75
N LEU A 133 7.50 -14.13 -0.06
CA LEU A 133 6.70 -13.72 -1.22
C LEU A 133 6.76 -14.76 -2.34
N LEU A 134 7.94 -15.30 -2.65
CA LEU A 134 8.09 -16.41 -3.61
C LEU A 134 7.31 -17.64 -3.18
N GLY A 135 7.35 -18.00 -1.89
CA GLY A 135 6.54 -19.08 -1.34
C GLY A 135 5.04 -18.83 -1.51
N PHE A 136 4.58 -17.59 -1.31
CA PHE A 136 3.18 -17.22 -1.54
C PHE A 136 2.77 -17.30 -3.01
N ILE A 137 3.56 -16.75 -3.93
CA ILE A 137 3.29 -16.78 -5.38
C ILE A 137 3.24 -18.22 -5.87
N ARG A 138 4.23 -19.06 -5.50
CA ARG A 138 4.28 -20.47 -5.87
C ARG A 138 3.05 -21.24 -5.37
N ARG A 139 2.60 -21.01 -4.13
CA ARG A 139 1.37 -21.65 -3.61
C ARG A 139 0.12 -21.25 -4.39
N LYS A 140 0.00 -19.98 -4.80
CA LYS A 140 -1.13 -19.49 -5.60
C LYS A 140 -1.11 -20.04 -7.03
N LEU A 141 0.07 -20.11 -7.67
CA LEU A 141 0.23 -20.72 -9.00
C LEU A 141 -0.05 -22.22 -8.98
N TYR A 142 0.46 -22.95 -7.99
CA TYR A 142 0.22 -24.38 -7.83
C TYR A 142 -1.27 -24.72 -7.66
N LYS A 143 -2.02 -23.92 -6.87
CA LYS A 143 -3.48 -24.07 -6.75
C LYS A 143 -4.20 -23.81 -8.08
N LYS A 144 -3.73 -22.85 -8.88
CA LYS A 144 -4.33 -22.51 -10.19
C LYS A 144 -4.12 -23.65 -11.21
N GLU A 145 -2.93 -24.24 -11.26
CA GLU A 145 -2.64 -25.40 -12.12
C GLU A 145 -3.41 -26.66 -11.68
N SER A 146 -3.51 -26.92 -10.38
CA SER A 146 -4.25 -28.08 -9.85
C SER A 146 -5.76 -28.00 -10.11
N SER A 147 -6.34 -26.80 -10.21
CA SER A 147 -7.75 -26.61 -10.58
C SER A 147 -8.03 -26.69 -12.09
N THR A 148 -6.98 -26.75 -12.93
CA THR A 148 -7.11 -26.82 -14.40
C THR A 148 -6.88 -28.24 -14.94
N ASN A 149 -6.47 -29.19 -14.09
CA ASN A 149 -6.18 -30.59 -14.47
C ASN A 149 -7.29 -31.59 -14.13
N TYR A 150 -8.56 -31.19 -14.23
CA TYR A 150 -9.68 -32.12 -14.38
C TYR A 150 -10.21 -32.05 -15.82
N PHE A 151 -9.42 -32.55 -16.76
CA PHE A 151 -9.99 -33.02 -18.03
C PHE A 151 -10.24 -34.51 -17.88
N ALA A 152 -11.50 -34.89 -18.08
CA ALA A 152 -11.96 -36.28 -18.08
C ALA A 152 -11.05 -37.16 -18.94
N ILE A 153 -10.66 -38.31 -18.40
CA ILE A 153 -10.14 -39.41 -19.21
C ILE A 153 -11.35 -39.96 -19.97
N PRO A 154 -11.40 -39.86 -21.31
CA PRO A 154 -12.43 -40.57 -22.05
C PRO A 154 -12.11 -42.08 -21.96
N VAL A 155 -13.12 -42.84 -21.53
CA VAL A 155 -13.13 -44.31 -21.52
C VAL A 155 -13.34 -44.81 -22.95
#